data_AF-A0A9D7A7R9-F1
#
_entry.id   AF-A0A9D7A7R9-F1
#
_cell.length_a   1.000
_cell.length_b   1.000
_cell.length_c   1.000
_cell.angle_alpha   90.00
_cell.angle_beta   90.00
_cell.angle_gamma   90.00
#
_symmetry.space_group_name_H-M   'P 1'
#
loop_
_entity.id
_entity.type
_entity.pdbx_description
1 polymer ?
#
loop_
_entity_poly.entity_id
_entity_poly.type
_entity_poly.pdbx_seq_one_letter_code
_entity_poly.pdbx_strand_id
1 'polypeptide(L)' 'IRVIVSEPQLNQKLPRILAQESGARLVVLTAMPGGVPGTGTYLDMLRYNVVQLAQALQSARPD' A
#
# COMPACT_ATOMS: atom_id res chain seq x y z
N ILE A 1 5.47 14.22 1.54
CA ILE A 1 4.95 12.84 1.77
C ILE A 1 5.08 12.10 0.44
N ARG A 2 5.66 10.89 0.40
CA ARG A 2 5.94 10.18 -0.88
C ARG A 2 4.97 9.04 -1.19
N VAL A 3 4.40 8.44 -0.15
CA VAL A 3 3.54 7.27 -0.26
C VAL A 3 2.33 7.47 0.66
N ILE A 4 1.15 7.13 0.16
CA ILE A 4 -0.09 7.03 0.93
C ILE A 4 -0.45 5.55 1.01
N VAL A 5 -0.73 5.07 2.21
CA VAL A 5 -1.11 3.68 2.47
C VAL A 5 -2.62 3.60 2.67
N SER A 6 -3.26 2.61 2.06
CA SER A 6 -4.65 2.24 2.32
C SER A 6 -4.79 0.73 2.53
N GLU A 7 -5.97 0.30 2.97
CA GLU A 7 -6.31 -1.09 3.22
C GLU A 7 -7.45 -1.56 2.30
N PRO A 8 -7.47 -2.85 1.89
CA PRO A 8 -8.47 -3.38 0.96
C PRO A 8 -9.92 -3.16 1.39
N GLN A 9 -10.16 -3.20 2.70
CA GLN A 9 -11.48 -3.11 3.32
C GLN A 9 -12.01 -1.66 3.35
N LEU A 10 -11.15 -0.67 3.11
CA LEU A 10 -11.51 0.74 3.14
C LEU A 10 -11.91 1.26 1.76
N ASN A 11 -12.77 2.28 1.75
CA ASN A 11 -13.13 2.97 0.51
C ASN A 11 -11.92 3.70 -0.09
N GLN A 12 -11.59 3.37 -1.34
CA GLN A 12 -10.41 3.87 -2.03
C GLN A 12 -10.56 5.28 -2.63
N LYS A 13 -11.73 5.93 -2.53
CA LYS A 13 -11.96 7.26 -3.11
C LYS A 13 -11.04 8.33 -2.51
N LEU A 14 -11.00 8.45 -1.19
CA LEU A 14 -10.20 9.47 -0.51
C LEU A 14 -8.68 9.25 -0.67
N PRO A 15 -8.13 8.04 -0.45
CA PRO A 15 -6.70 7.78 -0.67
C PRO A 15 -6.24 8.07 -2.11
N ARG A 16 -7.10 7.81 -3.11
CA ARG A 16 -6.80 8.14 -4.52
C ARG A 16 -6.72 9.63 -4.76
N ILE A 17 -7.70 10.40 -4.26
CA ILE A 17 -7.69 11.86 -4.40
C ILE A 17 -6.44 12.45 -3.72
N LEU A 18 -6.13 12.03 -2.49
CA LEU A 18 -4.95 12.52 -1.79
C LEU A 18 -3.65 12.18 -2.53
N ALA A 19 -3.55 10.99 -3.12
CA ALA A 19 -2.37 10.59 -3.88
C ALA A 19 -2.21 11.44 -5.16
N GLN A 20 -3.30 11.73 -5.86
CA GLN A 20 -3.30 12.57 -7.05
C GLN A 20 -2.89 14.01 -6.73
N GLU A 21 -3.53 14.63 -5.73
CA GLU A 21 -3.27 16.03 -5.36
C GLU A 21 -1.87 16.25 -4.77
N SER A 22 -1.34 15.26 -4.06
CA SER A 22 -0.01 15.37 -3.42
C SER A 22 1.14 14.88 -4.29
N GLY A 23 0.86 14.24 -5.43
CA GLY A 23 1.86 13.51 -6.22
C GLY A 23 2.44 12.27 -5.50
N ALA A 24 1.89 11.90 -4.34
CA ALA A 24 2.33 10.71 -3.62
C ALA A 24 1.80 9.43 -4.28
N ARG A 25 2.51 8.33 -4.13
CA ARG A 25 2.08 7.03 -4.64
C ARG A 25 1.12 6.34 -3.68
N LEU A 26 -0.05 5.90 -4.16
CA LEU A 26 -0.96 5.07 -3.37
C LEU A 26 -0.48 3.60 -3.39
N VAL A 27 -0.38 2.98 -2.22
CA VAL A 27 -0.14 1.55 -2.04
C VAL A 27 -1.20 0.94 -1.13
N VAL A 28 -1.67 -0.27 -1.47
CA VAL A 28 -2.63 -1.02 -0.65
C VAL A 28 -1.86 -2.10 0.11
N LEU A 29 -1.95 -2.06 1.44
CA LEU A 29 -1.38 -3.04 2.36
C LEU A 29 -2.51 -3.65 3.17
N THR A 30 -2.30 -4.82 3.77
CA THR A 30 -3.33 -5.42 4.64
C THR A 30 -2.85 -5.59 6.07
N ALA A 31 -3.71 -5.28 7.03
CA ALA A 31 -3.45 -5.45 8.46
C ALA A 31 -3.85 -6.83 9.00
N MET A 32 -4.44 -7.70 8.17
CA MET A 32 -4.95 -9.01 8.58
C MET A 32 -4.45 -10.12 7.64
N PRO A 33 -3.96 -11.26 8.16
CA PRO A 33 -3.68 -12.43 7.33
C PRO A 33 -4.91 -12.85 6.53
N GLY A 34 -4.72 -13.12 5.24
CA GLY A 34 -5.79 -13.45 4.30
C GLY A 34 -6.60 -12.25 3.81
N GLY A 35 -6.29 -11.02 4.24
CA GLY A 35 -6.95 -9.80 3.75
C GLY A 35 -6.68 -9.50 2.28
N VAL A 36 -5.65 -10.12 1.69
CA VAL A 36 -5.34 -10.13 0.26
C VAL A 36 -5.00 -11.57 -0.18
N PRO A 37 -5.33 -12.00 -1.42
CA PRO A 37 -4.92 -13.30 -1.93
C PRO A 37 -3.42 -13.56 -1.75
N GLY A 38 -3.05 -14.73 -1.24
CA GLY A 38 -1.66 -15.12 -0.99
C GLY A 38 -1.05 -14.63 0.33
N THR A 39 -1.83 -14.00 1.22
CA THR A 39 -1.34 -13.50 2.53
C THR A 39 -1.85 -14.31 3.73
N GLY A 40 -2.11 -15.62 3.55
CA GLY A 40 -2.84 -16.44 4.52
C GLY A 40 -2.16 -16.63 5.89
N THR A 41 -0.84 -16.47 5.96
CA THR A 41 -0.09 -16.45 7.23
C THR A 41 0.38 -15.04 7.56
N TYR A 42 0.70 -14.80 8.84
CA TYR A 42 1.27 -13.52 9.27
C TYR A 42 2.57 -13.18 8.53
N LEU A 43 3.42 -14.17 8.26
CA LEU A 43 4.67 -13.96 7.52
C LEU A 43 4.42 -13.69 6.04
N ASP A 44 3.44 -14.33 5.41
CA ASP A 44 3.09 -14.04 4.02
C ASP A 44 2.49 -12.64 3.88
N MET A 45 1.66 -12.22 4.84
CA MET A 45 1.16 -10.86 4.93
C MET A 45 2.30 -9.85 5.07
N LEU A 46 3.23 -10.06 6.00
CA LEU A 46 4.37 -9.17 6.17
C LEU A 46 5.26 -9.15 4.92
N ARG A 47 5.52 -10.30 4.29
CA ARG A 47 6.28 -10.39 3.05
C ARG A 47 5.61 -9.57 1.95
N TYR A 48 4.30 -9.74 1.74
CA TYR A 48 3.52 -8.95 0.80
C TYR A 48 3.63 -7.46 1.11
N ASN A 49 3.36 -7.05 2.36
CA ASN A 49 3.34 -5.65 2.75
C ASN A 49 4.71 -4.97 2.55
N VAL A 50 5.79 -5.64 2.96
CA VAL A 50 7.15 -5.11 2.82
C VAL A 50 7.55 -4.97 1.36
N VAL A 51 7.25 -5.97 0.52
CA VAL A 51 7.56 -5.92 -0.93
C VAL A 51 6.79 -4.77 -1.60
N GLN A 52 5.49 -4.65 -1.35
CA GLN A 52 4.66 -3.59 -1.93
C GLN A 52 5.12 -2.20 -1.50
N LEU A 53 5.40 -2.01 -0.21
CA LEU A 53 5.87 -0.72 0.31
C LEU A 53 7.25 -0.36 -0.24
N ALA A 54 8.19 -1.32 -0.30
CA ALA A 54 9.52 -1.09 -0.85
C ALA A 54 9.46 -0.67 -2.32
N GLN A 55 8.64 -1.35 -3.13
CA GLN A 55 8.40 -0.98 -4.53
C GLN A 55 7.80 0.43 -4.65
N ALA A 56 6.78 0.74 -3.82
CA ALA A 56 6.16 2.06 -3.83
C ALA A 56 7.16 3.17 -3.50
N LEU A 57 8.04 2.96 -2.52
CA LEU A 57 9.08 3.92 -2.14
C LEU A 57 10.17 4.07 -3.20
N GLN A 58 10.56 3.00 -3.90
CA GLN A 58 11.53 3.05 -4.99
C GLN A 58 10.98 3.79 -6.22
N SER A 59 9.71 3.57 -6.55
CA SER A 59 9.04 4.26 -7.66
C SER A 59 8.69 5.71 -7.34
N ALA A 60 8.47 6.04 -6.07
CA ALA A 60 8.21 7.42 -5.61
C ALA A 60 9.51 8.23 -5.40
N ARG A 61 10.60 7.88 -6.09
CA ARG A 61 11.88 8.60 -5.99
C ARG A 61 11.66 10.07 -6.36
N PRO A 62 12.05 11.01 -5.49
CA PRO A 62 12.13 12.41 -5.88
C PRO A 62 13.29 12.60 -6.85
N ASP A 63 13.13 13.51 -7.80
CA ASP A 63 14.25 14.09 -8.55
C ASP A 63 15.26 14.77 -7.61
#